data_AF-A0A956C252-F1
#
_entry.id   AF-A0A956C252-F1
#
_cell.length_a   1.000
_cell.length_b   1.000
_cell.length_c   1.000
_cell.angle_alpha   90.00
_cell.angle_beta   90.00
_cell.angle_gamma   90.00
#
_symmetry.space_group_name_H-M   'P 1'
#
loop_
_entity.id
_entity.type
_entity.pdbx_description
1 polymer ?
#
loop_
_entity_poly.entity_id
_entity_poly.type
_entity_poly.pdbx_seq_one_letter_code
_entity_poly.pdbx_strand_id
1 'polypeptide(L)'
;MRRLLAPSLVLALAIPAVACGGSDGGQSPPALGGEIGGDGAGGPGGRGPITIGPDGLPVGPDGKPVPPKLDGRYELSNQFDLTTAGIFPDAANDTLKALSNFREKPSQTLVDLLDVANVPVVPNLLNAIPSPIRGLVLGYIDDHVFKALYKNVPVTKTITGVLDDLATLTTKFQLVTTLDLPEGDAIGDARAHHAFKGVAYDWSQQRHVVEAPQVVQGLQVIPVEANAVALEKRSTELETGRLALGDHTFSVPIGSFAVFAADWLSREKFGAADLRDAIGKVIDCKAMALAVSKRCIDPVGPGKICVDHERELENMCKVGLDVLVSTLKSQIKRLDLPILRLEDGQAQMWDAPTEGAPLDAVVDRLDKGYWTSFIRVGSEEKPVLSSFTGVRVGDYAPPAVP
;
A
#
# COMPACT_ATOMS: atom_id res chain seq x y z
N MET A 1 41.10 -28.83 26.45
CA MET A 1 39.85 -28.80 25.65
C MET A 1 38.65 -28.72 26.60
N ARG A 2 38.11 -27.53 26.84
CA ARG A 2 36.83 -27.32 27.54
C ARG A 2 36.02 -26.33 26.70
N ARG A 3 34.92 -26.80 26.10
CA ARG A 3 33.97 -25.96 25.36
C ARG A 3 33.02 -25.32 26.36
N LEU A 4 32.98 -23.99 26.39
CA LEU A 4 31.94 -23.19 27.03
C LEU A 4 30.74 -23.13 26.07
N LEU A 5 29.60 -23.65 26.51
CA LEU A 5 28.29 -23.42 25.91
C LEU A 5 27.71 -22.14 26.54
N ALA A 6 27.40 -21.15 25.72
CA ALA A 6 26.60 -19.99 26.12
C ALA A 6 25.10 -20.33 25.93
N PRO A 7 24.21 -19.89 26.84
CA PRO A 7 22.77 -20.08 26.66
C PRO A 7 22.20 -19.02 25.72
N SER A 8 21.40 -19.46 24.75
CA SER A 8 20.57 -18.60 23.90
C SER A 8 19.41 -18.03 24.73
N LEU A 9 19.41 -16.71 24.90
CA LEU A 9 18.31 -15.96 25.48
C LEU A 9 17.22 -15.80 24.40
N VAL A 10 16.07 -16.48 24.57
CA VAL A 10 14.87 -16.28 23.75
C VAL A 10 14.08 -15.14 24.40
N LEU A 11 14.07 -13.98 23.75
CA LEU A 11 13.26 -12.83 24.16
C LEU A 11 11.91 -12.90 23.42
N ALA A 12 10.87 -13.35 24.09
CA ALA A 12 9.49 -13.26 23.60
C ALA A 12 9.00 -11.82 23.80
N LEU A 13 8.89 -11.06 22.71
CA LEU A 13 8.27 -9.73 22.71
C LEU A 13 6.77 -9.90 22.48
N ALA A 14 5.99 -9.68 23.53
CA ALA A 14 4.55 -9.51 23.45
C ALA A 14 4.25 -8.13 22.82
N ILE A 15 3.47 -8.14 21.74
CA ILE A 15 2.99 -6.93 21.04
C ILE A 15 1.63 -6.57 21.64
N PRO A 16 1.43 -5.37 22.22
CA PRO A 16 0.09 -4.89 22.53
C PRO A 16 -0.60 -4.43 21.24
N ALA A 17 -1.84 -4.90 21.03
CA ALA A 17 -2.73 -4.39 20.00
C ALA A 17 -3.02 -2.90 20.27
N VAL A 18 -2.57 -2.02 19.38
CA VAL A 18 -2.91 -0.60 19.39
C VAL A 18 -4.24 -0.45 18.66
N ALA A 19 -5.29 -0.12 19.41
CA ALA A 19 -6.55 0.34 18.87
C ALA A 19 -6.35 1.75 18.28
N CYS A 20 -6.48 1.89 16.97
CA CYS A 20 -6.52 3.19 16.31
C CYS A 20 -7.85 3.88 16.62
N GLY A 21 -7.81 4.95 17.41
CA GLY A 21 -8.95 5.84 17.63
C GLY A 21 -9.26 6.65 16.37
N GLY A 22 -10.50 6.57 15.90
CA GLY A 22 -11.05 7.44 14.89
C GLY A 22 -11.38 8.82 15.49
N SER A 23 -10.85 9.87 14.88
CA SER A 23 -11.27 11.24 15.12
C SER A 23 -11.91 11.76 13.84
N ASP A 24 -13.24 11.77 13.78
CA ASP A 24 -13.99 12.62 12.86
C ASP A 24 -15.26 13.12 13.55
N GLY A 25 -15.24 14.40 13.91
CA GLY A 25 -16.39 15.13 14.40
C GLY A 25 -17.28 15.57 13.24
N GLY A 26 -18.38 14.85 13.02
CA GLY A 26 -19.50 15.29 12.20
C GLY A 26 -20.66 15.72 13.11
N GLN A 27 -21.00 17.01 13.10
CA GLN A 27 -22.17 17.56 13.78
C GLN A 27 -23.46 17.01 13.17
N SER A 28 -24.29 16.35 13.99
CA SER A 28 -25.68 16.03 13.65
C SER A 28 -26.56 17.29 13.75
N PRO A 29 -27.49 17.54 12.81
CA PRO A 29 -28.49 18.61 12.93
C PRO A 29 -29.58 18.26 13.97
N PRO A 30 -30.30 19.25 14.52
CA PRO A 30 -31.24 19.05 15.62
C PRO A 30 -32.51 18.31 15.18
N ALA A 31 -32.91 17.35 16.01
CA ALA A 31 -34.16 16.62 15.86
C ALA A 31 -35.38 17.53 16.12
N LEU A 32 -36.26 17.65 15.13
CA LEU A 32 -37.61 18.18 15.29
C LEU A 32 -38.50 17.06 15.83
N GLY A 33 -38.99 17.24 17.06
CA GLY A 33 -39.99 16.38 17.67
C GLY A 33 -41.37 16.57 17.03
N GLY A 34 -41.98 15.45 16.63
CA GLY A 34 -43.38 15.36 16.25
C GLY A 34 -43.94 14.05 16.77
N GLU A 35 -44.67 14.11 17.88
CA GLU A 35 -45.52 13.02 18.37
C GLU A 35 -46.68 12.82 17.41
N ILE A 36 -46.82 11.60 16.86
CA ILE A 36 -48.05 11.14 16.21
C ILE A 36 -48.47 9.86 16.91
N GLY A 37 -49.55 9.95 17.70
CA GLY A 37 -50.27 8.81 18.24
C GLY A 37 -51.07 8.12 17.15
N GLY A 38 -50.92 6.80 17.05
CA GLY A 38 -51.66 5.96 16.13
C GLY A 38 -51.76 4.55 16.70
N ASP A 39 -52.88 4.27 17.37
CA ASP A 39 -53.26 2.94 17.82
C ASP A 39 -53.62 2.08 16.60
N GLY A 40 -52.69 1.21 16.18
CA GLY A 40 -52.87 0.22 15.12
C GLY A 40 -52.46 -1.17 15.61
N ALA A 41 -53.46 -2.00 15.89
CA ALA A 41 -53.30 -3.39 16.30
C ALA A 41 -52.72 -4.26 15.16
N GLY A 42 -51.62 -4.97 15.46
CA GLY A 42 -50.98 -5.96 14.57
C GLY A 42 -49.48 -5.75 14.37
N GLY A 43 -48.71 -5.58 15.45
CA GLY A 43 -47.26 -5.35 15.37
C GLY A 43 -46.44 -6.63 15.09
N PRO A 44 -45.40 -6.58 14.25
CA PRO A 44 -44.43 -7.67 14.12
C PRO A 44 -43.73 -7.88 15.47
N GLY A 45 -43.49 -9.14 15.84
CA GLY A 45 -42.96 -9.55 17.15
C GLY A 45 -41.86 -8.61 17.66
N GLY A 46 -42.07 -8.11 18.88
CA GLY A 46 -41.20 -7.12 19.49
C GLY A 46 -39.74 -7.57 19.46
N ARG A 47 -38.85 -6.68 19.02
CA ARG A 47 -37.41 -6.78 19.18
C ARG A 47 -37.07 -6.68 20.67
N GLY A 48 -37.33 -7.72 21.44
CA GLY A 48 -36.71 -7.86 22.75
C GLY A 48 -35.19 -7.97 22.57
N PRO A 49 -34.40 -7.63 23.61
CA PRO A 49 -32.95 -7.71 23.53
C PRO A 49 -32.50 -9.15 23.28
N ILE A 50 -31.51 -9.33 22.40
CA ILE A 50 -30.76 -10.58 22.29
C ILE A 50 -29.99 -10.75 23.60
N THR A 51 -30.08 -11.93 24.21
CA THR A 51 -29.32 -12.27 25.43
C THR A 51 -28.41 -13.45 25.16
N ILE A 52 -27.44 -13.72 26.06
CA ILE A 52 -26.55 -14.87 25.94
C ILE A 52 -27.15 -16.04 26.74
N GLY A 53 -27.42 -17.15 26.05
CA GLY A 53 -27.93 -18.38 26.65
C GLY A 53 -26.87 -19.09 27.52
N PRO A 54 -27.29 -20.11 28.30
CA PRO A 54 -26.38 -20.89 29.16
C PRO A 54 -25.25 -21.61 28.40
N ASP A 55 -25.44 -21.85 27.11
CA ASP A 55 -24.48 -22.45 26.18
C ASP A 55 -23.54 -21.42 25.53
N GLY A 56 -23.67 -20.13 25.89
CA GLY A 56 -22.90 -19.04 25.32
C GLY A 56 -23.42 -18.54 23.98
N LEU A 57 -24.57 -19.02 23.50
CA LEU A 57 -25.13 -18.62 22.21
C LEU A 57 -26.11 -17.46 22.33
N PRO A 58 -26.23 -16.59 21.31
CA PRO A 58 -27.27 -15.58 21.26
C PRO A 58 -28.66 -16.21 21.22
N VAL A 59 -29.53 -15.84 22.16
CA VAL A 59 -30.93 -16.27 22.24
C VAL A 59 -31.87 -15.08 22.10
N GLY A 60 -32.96 -15.31 21.35
CA GLY A 60 -34.00 -14.32 21.12
C GLY A 60 -34.93 -14.16 22.34
N PRO A 61 -35.89 -13.22 22.26
CA PRO A 61 -36.87 -13.00 23.33
C PRO A 61 -37.75 -14.21 23.65
N ASP A 62 -37.86 -15.15 22.70
CA ASP A 62 -38.58 -16.42 22.85
C ASP A 62 -37.73 -17.53 23.49
N GLY A 63 -36.49 -17.22 23.89
CA GLY A 63 -35.54 -18.15 24.48
C GLY A 63 -34.94 -19.14 23.48
N LYS A 64 -35.13 -18.95 22.17
CA LYS A 64 -34.56 -19.83 21.15
C LYS A 64 -33.24 -19.27 20.61
N PRO A 65 -32.31 -20.13 20.18
CA PRO A 65 -31.09 -19.69 19.51
C PRO A 65 -31.39 -18.83 18.28
N VAL A 66 -30.71 -17.69 18.15
CA VAL A 66 -30.82 -16.80 16.99
C VAL A 66 -29.87 -17.32 15.90
N PRO A 67 -30.36 -17.64 14.69
CA PRO A 67 -29.49 -18.01 13.57
C PRO A 67 -28.48 -16.89 13.27
N PRO A 68 -27.22 -17.23 12.91
CA PRO A 68 -26.24 -16.20 12.59
C PRO A 68 -26.61 -15.50 11.29
N LYS A 69 -26.51 -14.17 11.31
CA LYS A 69 -26.67 -13.30 10.17
C LYS A 69 -25.35 -13.22 9.40
N LEU A 70 -25.33 -13.79 8.20
CA LEU A 70 -24.14 -13.86 7.34
C LEU A 70 -24.12 -12.78 6.26
N ASP A 71 -25.29 -12.28 5.86
CA ASP A 71 -25.41 -11.19 4.88
C ASP A 71 -24.89 -9.88 5.47
N GLY A 72 -24.50 -8.95 4.61
CA GLY A 72 -24.00 -7.63 4.99
C GLY A 72 -22.96 -7.07 4.04
N ARG A 73 -22.51 -5.87 4.35
CA ARG A 73 -21.39 -5.24 3.66
C ARG A 73 -20.09 -5.48 4.42
N TYR A 74 -19.08 -5.96 3.73
CA TYR A 74 -17.74 -6.20 4.25
C TYR A 74 -16.72 -5.35 3.51
N GLU A 75 -15.80 -4.70 4.22
CA GLU A 75 -14.57 -4.17 3.64
C GLU A 75 -13.50 -5.26 3.71
N LEU A 76 -12.96 -5.65 2.56
CA LEU A 76 -11.92 -6.68 2.47
C LEU A 76 -10.55 -6.02 2.24
N SER A 77 -9.53 -6.57 2.88
CA SER A 77 -8.13 -6.23 2.67
C SER A 77 -7.41 -7.43 2.06
N ASN A 78 -7.21 -7.41 0.76
CA ASN A 78 -6.60 -8.52 0.01
C ASN A 78 -5.10 -8.27 -0.14
N GLN A 79 -4.25 -9.05 0.51
CA GLN A 79 -2.80 -8.86 0.53
C GLN A 79 -2.15 -9.55 -0.67
N PHE A 80 -1.32 -8.80 -1.41
CA PHE A 80 -0.53 -9.30 -2.53
C PHE A 80 0.96 -9.09 -2.26
N ASP A 81 1.75 -10.15 -2.47
CA ASP A 81 3.22 -10.10 -2.43
C ASP A 81 3.79 -10.62 -3.75
N LEU A 82 4.16 -9.67 -4.62
CA LEU A 82 4.69 -9.97 -5.96
C LEU A 82 6.10 -10.60 -5.91
N THR A 83 6.79 -10.53 -4.78
CA THR A 83 8.15 -11.09 -4.63
C THR A 83 8.13 -12.62 -4.60
N THR A 84 7.06 -13.21 -4.04
CA THR A 84 6.96 -14.67 -3.86
C THR A 84 6.61 -15.40 -5.15
N ALA A 85 5.95 -14.73 -6.08
CA ALA A 85 5.45 -15.34 -7.32
C ALA A 85 6.49 -15.39 -8.45
N GLY A 86 7.70 -14.83 -8.24
CA GLY A 86 8.64 -14.60 -9.34
C GLY A 86 8.08 -13.67 -10.42
N ILE A 87 7.01 -12.93 -10.10
CA ILE A 87 6.35 -11.93 -10.93
C ILE A 87 6.90 -10.56 -10.56
N PHE A 88 8.18 -10.48 -10.27
CA PHE A 88 8.82 -9.18 -10.15
C PHE A 88 8.80 -8.56 -11.54
N PRO A 89 8.01 -7.52 -11.82
CA PRO A 89 7.94 -7.01 -13.18
C PRO A 89 9.32 -6.45 -13.51
N ASP A 90 9.79 -6.63 -14.75
CA ASP A 90 11.08 -6.08 -15.19
C ASP A 90 11.18 -4.59 -14.84
N ALA A 91 10.04 -3.88 -14.90
CA ALA A 91 9.91 -2.48 -14.50
C ALA A 91 10.28 -2.21 -13.02
N ALA A 92 9.92 -3.09 -12.08
CA ALA A 92 10.32 -2.95 -10.68
C ALA A 92 11.83 -3.22 -10.53
N ASN A 93 12.38 -4.21 -11.25
CA ASN A 93 13.82 -4.49 -11.22
C ASN A 93 14.62 -3.32 -11.81
N ASP A 94 14.19 -2.77 -12.94
CA ASP A 94 14.78 -1.60 -13.58
C ASP A 94 14.70 -0.37 -12.68
N THR A 95 13.57 -0.20 -11.97
CA THR A 95 13.41 0.86 -10.96
C THR A 95 14.41 0.72 -9.83
N LEU A 96 14.47 -0.46 -9.20
CA LEU A 96 15.41 -0.72 -8.10
C LEU A 96 16.86 -0.62 -8.56
N LYS A 97 17.16 -1.07 -9.78
CA LYS A 97 18.48 -0.96 -10.40
C LYS A 97 18.84 0.49 -10.67
N ALA A 98 17.93 1.30 -11.20
CA ALA A 98 18.16 2.74 -11.40
C ALA A 98 18.42 3.44 -10.06
N LEU A 99 17.63 3.14 -9.03
CA LEU A 99 17.81 3.68 -7.69
C LEU A 99 19.12 3.21 -7.03
N SER A 100 19.49 1.93 -7.19
CA SER A 100 20.76 1.37 -6.70
C SER A 100 21.96 1.97 -7.43
N ASN A 101 21.89 2.09 -8.76
CA ASN A 101 22.91 2.75 -9.57
C ASN A 101 23.06 4.21 -9.18
N PHE A 102 21.95 4.91 -8.93
CA PHE A 102 21.98 6.29 -8.45
C PHE A 102 22.63 6.40 -7.07
N ARG A 103 22.38 5.44 -6.18
CA ARG A 103 23.03 5.35 -4.87
C ARG A 103 24.54 5.14 -4.99
N GLU A 104 24.99 4.33 -5.94
CA GLU A 104 26.41 3.95 -6.08
C GLU A 104 27.23 4.90 -6.99
N LYS A 105 26.59 5.47 -8.01
CA LYS A 105 27.20 6.32 -9.04
C LYS A 105 26.17 7.36 -9.52
N PRO A 106 25.84 8.35 -8.68
CA PRO A 106 24.79 9.32 -9.00
C PRO A 106 25.10 10.12 -10.26
N SER A 107 26.35 10.54 -10.48
CA SER A 107 26.73 11.31 -11.67
C SER A 107 26.56 10.51 -12.96
N GLN A 108 27.04 9.25 -12.97
CA GLN A 108 26.91 8.38 -14.13
C GLN A 108 25.45 8.08 -14.42
N THR A 109 24.66 7.79 -13.38
CA THR A 109 23.22 7.51 -13.52
C THR A 109 22.47 8.71 -14.08
N LEU A 110 22.78 9.93 -13.63
CA LEU A 110 22.20 11.16 -14.18
C LEU A 110 22.56 11.34 -15.66
N VAL A 111 23.83 11.11 -16.03
CA VAL A 111 24.28 11.20 -17.42
C VAL A 111 23.57 10.16 -18.30
N ASP A 112 23.50 8.90 -17.85
CA ASP A 112 22.86 7.80 -18.58
C ASP A 112 21.37 8.10 -18.80
N LEU A 113 20.67 8.58 -17.76
CA LEU A 113 19.26 8.94 -17.86
C LEU A 113 19.00 10.12 -18.80
N LEU A 114 19.86 11.14 -18.73
CA LEU A 114 19.75 12.31 -19.61
C LEU A 114 20.05 11.96 -21.08
N ASP A 115 21.00 11.05 -21.32
CA ASP A 115 21.31 10.53 -22.65
C ASP A 115 20.13 9.74 -23.23
N VAL A 116 19.56 8.82 -22.44
CA VAL A 116 18.34 8.07 -22.80
C VAL A 116 17.15 9.00 -23.08
N ALA A 117 17.04 10.09 -22.31
CA ALA A 117 16.01 11.12 -22.52
C ALA A 117 16.33 12.11 -23.66
N ASN A 118 17.45 11.95 -24.37
CA ASN A 118 17.92 12.83 -25.44
C ASN A 118 17.96 14.32 -25.04
N VAL A 119 18.38 14.61 -23.81
CA VAL A 119 18.44 16.00 -23.30
C VAL A 119 19.62 16.74 -23.95
N PRO A 120 19.39 17.84 -24.71
CA PRO A 120 20.46 18.52 -25.45
C PRO A 120 21.60 19.11 -24.61
N VAL A 121 21.35 19.32 -23.31
CA VAL A 121 22.33 19.88 -22.37
C VAL A 121 23.53 18.94 -22.18
N VAL A 122 23.32 17.62 -22.24
CA VAL A 122 24.37 16.64 -21.96
C VAL A 122 25.46 16.60 -23.02
N PRO A 123 25.14 16.48 -24.33
CA PRO A 123 26.16 16.58 -25.37
C PRO A 123 26.93 17.90 -25.29
N ASN A 124 26.25 19.03 -25.06
CA ASN A 124 26.90 20.34 -25.01
C ASN A 124 27.89 20.45 -23.85
N LEU A 125 27.48 20.03 -22.65
CA LEU A 125 28.35 20.07 -21.48
C LEU A 125 29.48 19.04 -21.56
N LEU A 126 29.18 17.80 -21.94
CA LEU A 126 30.18 16.74 -22.01
C LEU A 126 31.18 16.94 -23.14
N ASN A 127 30.77 17.58 -24.25
CA ASN A 127 31.69 17.93 -25.34
C ASN A 127 32.50 19.19 -25.02
N ALA A 128 32.00 20.08 -24.16
CA ALA A 128 32.76 21.23 -23.65
C ALA A 128 33.87 20.80 -22.67
N ILE A 129 33.70 19.65 -22.01
CA ILE A 129 34.68 19.09 -21.07
C ILE A 129 35.65 18.18 -21.83
N PRO A 130 36.96 18.48 -21.87
CA PRO A 130 37.95 17.60 -22.48
C PRO A 130 37.90 16.19 -21.88
N SER A 131 37.99 15.16 -22.74
CA SER A 131 37.90 13.75 -22.32
C SER A 131 38.81 13.36 -21.13
N PRO A 132 40.06 13.86 -21.02
CA PRO A 132 40.94 13.53 -19.90
C PRO A 132 40.41 14.00 -18.54
N ILE A 133 39.60 15.06 -18.49
CA ILE A 133 39.06 15.62 -17.24
C ILE A 133 37.60 15.25 -17.00
N ARG A 134 36.88 14.71 -17.99
CA ARG A 134 35.47 14.28 -17.84
C ARG A 134 35.29 13.31 -16.68
N GLY A 135 36.16 12.30 -16.55
CA GLY A 135 36.10 11.35 -15.43
C GLY A 135 36.31 12.02 -14.06
N LEU A 136 37.15 13.06 -13.99
CA LEU A 136 37.37 13.83 -12.77
C LEU A 136 36.16 14.69 -12.40
N VAL A 137 35.52 15.32 -13.39
CA VAL A 137 34.29 16.11 -13.17
C VAL A 137 33.15 15.23 -12.66
N LEU A 138 32.93 14.06 -13.29
CA LEU A 138 31.95 13.08 -12.80
C LEU A 138 32.29 12.61 -11.39
N GLY A 139 33.57 12.32 -11.13
CA GLY A 139 34.05 11.99 -9.79
C GLY A 139 33.80 13.10 -8.76
N TYR A 140 33.88 14.39 -9.14
CA TYR A 140 33.54 15.50 -8.24
C TYR A 140 32.04 15.61 -7.96
N ILE A 141 31.19 15.34 -8.95
CA ILE A 141 29.74 15.27 -8.76
C ILE A 141 29.40 14.11 -7.83
N ASP A 142 29.95 12.92 -8.09
CA ASP A 142 29.81 11.76 -7.22
C ASP A 142 30.24 12.11 -5.80
N ASP A 143 31.45 12.65 -5.62
CA ASP A 143 31.96 13.06 -4.32
C ASP A 143 31.04 14.04 -3.59
N HIS A 144 30.44 14.99 -4.30
CA HIS A 144 29.56 15.98 -3.70
C HIS A 144 28.23 15.35 -3.29
N VAL A 145 27.60 14.60 -4.20
CA VAL A 145 26.35 13.88 -3.91
C VAL A 145 26.60 12.88 -2.79
N PHE A 146 27.63 12.04 -2.87
CA PHE A 146 28.03 11.14 -1.79
C PHE A 146 28.27 11.88 -0.47
N LYS A 147 28.97 13.03 -0.45
CA LYS A 147 29.14 13.77 0.80
C LYS A 147 27.82 14.32 1.33
N ALA A 148 26.95 14.84 0.47
CA ALA A 148 25.62 15.32 0.86
C ALA A 148 24.74 14.18 1.41
N LEU A 149 24.76 13.01 0.76
CA LEU A 149 23.98 11.84 1.15
C LEU A 149 24.58 11.09 2.36
N TYR A 150 25.92 11.06 2.52
CA TYR A 150 26.61 10.17 3.47
C TYR A 150 27.35 10.83 4.63
N LYS A 151 27.82 12.09 4.54
CA LYS A 151 28.51 12.73 5.68
C LYS A 151 27.55 13.18 6.79
N ASN A 152 26.29 13.40 6.47
CA ASN A 152 25.23 13.56 7.45
C ASN A 152 24.62 12.18 7.70
N VAL A 153 25.13 11.46 8.72
CA VAL A 153 24.71 10.10 9.13
C VAL A 153 23.18 9.88 9.20
N PRO A 154 22.31 10.89 9.44
CA PRO A 154 20.87 10.70 9.30
C PRO A 154 20.40 10.41 7.86
N VAL A 155 21.02 11.02 6.85
CA VAL A 155 20.54 11.05 5.45
C VAL A 155 20.67 9.69 4.76
N THR A 156 21.70 8.89 5.08
CA THR A 156 21.87 7.53 4.51
C THR A 156 20.78 6.58 4.97
N LYS A 157 20.44 6.64 6.26
CA LYS A 157 19.32 5.88 6.83
C LYS A 157 18.00 6.34 6.23
N THR A 158 17.83 7.64 6.03
CA THR A 158 16.63 8.20 5.41
C THR A 158 16.47 7.75 3.97
N ILE A 159 17.52 7.81 3.14
CA ILE A 159 17.46 7.38 1.74
C ILE A 159 17.25 5.88 1.64
N THR A 160 17.97 5.09 2.43
CA THR A 160 17.79 3.63 2.42
C THR A 160 16.36 3.27 2.84
N GLY A 161 15.83 3.91 3.89
CA GLY A 161 14.43 3.75 4.29
C GLY A 161 13.43 4.14 3.21
N VAL A 162 13.67 5.23 2.48
CA VAL A 162 12.82 5.61 1.33
C VAL A 162 12.91 4.59 0.20
N LEU A 163 14.11 4.09 -0.12
CA LEU A 163 14.28 3.07 -1.14
C LEU A 163 13.55 1.78 -0.75
N ASP A 164 13.63 1.39 0.52
CA ASP A 164 12.92 0.24 1.08
C ASP A 164 11.39 0.46 1.08
N ASP A 165 10.94 1.66 1.43
CA ASP A 165 9.52 2.04 1.38
C ASP A 165 9.01 2.04 -0.08
N LEU A 166 9.74 2.64 -1.02
CA LEU A 166 9.41 2.62 -2.46
C LEU A 166 9.44 1.20 -3.05
N ALA A 167 10.40 0.37 -2.63
CA ALA A 167 10.42 -1.04 -2.98
C ALA A 167 9.19 -1.76 -2.44
N THR A 168 8.78 -1.47 -1.20
CA THR A 168 7.56 -2.03 -0.61
C THR A 168 6.33 -1.59 -1.41
N LEU A 169 6.18 -0.30 -1.74
CA LEU A 169 5.08 0.23 -2.56
C LEU A 169 4.92 -0.47 -3.91
N THR A 170 6.01 -0.98 -4.48
CA THR A 170 6.00 -1.62 -5.81
C THR A 170 5.85 -3.13 -5.78
N THR A 171 5.94 -3.74 -4.59
CA THR A 171 6.05 -5.21 -4.45
C THR A 171 5.04 -5.81 -3.49
N LYS A 172 4.59 -5.03 -2.51
CA LYS A 172 3.64 -5.43 -1.48
C LYS A 172 2.56 -4.37 -1.37
N PHE A 173 1.32 -4.80 -1.58
CA PHE A 173 0.18 -3.90 -1.49
C PHE A 173 -1.05 -4.69 -1.05
N GLN A 174 -2.04 -3.98 -0.54
CA GLN A 174 -3.33 -4.55 -0.17
C GLN A 174 -4.40 -3.96 -1.07
N LEU A 175 -5.11 -4.79 -1.82
CA LEU A 175 -6.30 -4.35 -2.55
C LEU A 175 -7.44 -4.18 -1.54
N VAL A 176 -7.90 -2.95 -1.36
CA VAL A 176 -9.06 -2.65 -0.50
C VAL A 176 -10.30 -2.71 -1.36
N THR A 177 -11.21 -3.61 -1.03
CA THR A 177 -12.46 -3.82 -1.76
C THR A 177 -13.65 -3.82 -0.81
N THR A 178 -14.87 -3.69 -1.33
CA THR A 178 -16.08 -3.92 -0.56
C THR A 178 -16.88 -5.06 -1.17
N LEU A 179 -17.33 -5.99 -0.34
CA LEU A 179 -18.22 -7.08 -0.70
C LEU A 179 -19.61 -6.81 -0.08
N ASP A 180 -20.60 -6.53 -0.90
CA ASP A 180 -21.99 -6.48 -0.51
C ASP A 180 -22.60 -7.87 -0.71
N LEU A 181 -22.71 -8.63 0.39
CA LEU A 181 -23.22 -10.01 0.41
C LEU A 181 -24.71 -9.99 0.79
N PRO A 182 -25.64 -10.32 -0.13
CA PRO A 182 -27.05 -10.44 0.20
C PRO A 182 -27.33 -11.72 1.00
N GLU A 183 -28.55 -11.83 1.52
CA GLU A 183 -29.05 -13.09 2.11
C GLU A 183 -29.02 -14.20 1.06
N GLY A 184 -28.42 -15.33 1.42
CA GLY A 184 -28.35 -16.51 0.57
C GLY A 184 -29.69 -17.26 0.49
N ASP A 185 -29.80 -18.14 -0.49
CA ASP A 185 -30.92 -19.06 -0.59
C ASP A 185 -30.84 -20.19 0.47
N ALA A 186 -31.68 -21.22 0.34
CA ALA A 186 -31.75 -22.31 1.30
C ALA A 186 -30.43 -23.12 1.45
N ILE A 187 -29.53 -23.04 0.48
CA ILE A 187 -28.20 -23.68 0.52
C ILE A 187 -27.07 -22.66 0.70
N GLY A 188 -27.39 -21.39 0.91
CA GLY A 188 -26.44 -20.30 1.14
C GLY A 188 -25.95 -19.61 -0.12
N ASP A 189 -26.48 -19.95 -1.31
CA ASP A 189 -26.05 -19.33 -2.57
C ASP A 189 -26.65 -17.93 -2.72
N ALA A 190 -25.81 -16.98 -3.15
CA ALA A 190 -26.17 -15.59 -3.33
C ALA A 190 -25.36 -14.94 -4.45
N ARG A 191 -25.89 -13.88 -5.04
CA ARG A 191 -25.16 -13.05 -6.01
C ARG A 191 -24.68 -11.76 -5.34
N ALA A 192 -23.44 -11.78 -4.86
CA ALA A 192 -22.84 -10.64 -4.17
C ALA A 192 -22.31 -9.59 -5.16
N HIS A 193 -22.04 -8.39 -4.65
CA HIS A 193 -21.38 -7.33 -5.43
C HIS A 193 -20.01 -7.04 -4.82
N HIS A 194 -18.95 -7.21 -5.61
CA HIS A 194 -17.58 -6.94 -5.19
C HIS A 194 -17.05 -5.71 -5.90
N ALA A 195 -16.65 -4.70 -5.15
CA ALA A 195 -16.24 -3.40 -5.68
C ALA A 195 -14.83 -3.02 -5.23
N PHE A 196 -14.05 -2.47 -6.16
CA PHE A 196 -12.74 -1.93 -5.85
C PHE A 196 -12.86 -0.57 -5.14
N LYS A 197 -12.21 -0.40 -3.98
CA LYS A 197 -12.25 0.84 -3.18
C LYS A 197 -10.93 1.60 -3.21
N GLY A 198 -9.80 0.92 -3.25
CA GLY A 198 -8.48 1.55 -3.24
C GLY A 198 -7.34 0.56 -3.01
N VAL A 199 -6.14 1.09 -2.81
CA VAL A 199 -4.94 0.30 -2.53
C VAL A 199 -4.33 0.79 -1.22
N ALA A 200 -4.08 -0.13 -0.29
CA ALA A 200 -3.35 0.16 0.92
C ALA A 200 -1.88 -0.24 0.79
N TYR A 201 -1.04 0.54 1.45
CA TYR A 201 0.39 0.33 1.54
C TYR A 201 0.82 0.47 2.99
N ASP A 202 1.88 -0.24 3.35
CA ASP A 202 2.47 -0.15 4.67
C ASP A 202 3.84 0.54 4.55
N TRP A 203 3.99 1.70 5.20
CA TRP A 203 5.29 2.33 5.42
C TRP A 203 5.35 2.84 6.85
N SER A 204 6.55 2.87 7.44
CA SER A 204 6.72 3.37 8.82
C SER A 204 5.85 2.68 9.87
N GLN A 205 5.54 1.41 9.66
CA GLN A 205 4.65 0.60 10.52
C GLN A 205 3.21 1.11 10.58
N GLN A 206 2.79 1.92 9.62
CA GLN A 206 1.42 2.42 9.50
C GLN A 206 0.83 2.00 8.15
N ARG A 207 -0.47 1.69 8.15
CA ARG A 207 -1.25 1.36 6.96
C ARG A 207 -1.84 2.64 6.39
N HIS A 208 -1.58 2.89 5.12
CA HIS A 208 -2.06 4.07 4.39
C HIS A 208 -2.90 3.61 3.21
N VAL A 209 -4.16 4.06 3.14
CA VAL A 209 -5.09 3.71 2.06
C VAL A 209 -5.16 4.86 1.07
N VAL A 210 -4.80 4.59 -0.19
CA VAL A 210 -5.05 5.50 -1.31
C VAL A 210 -6.38 5.10 -1.94
N GLU A 211 -7.39 5.95 -1.80
CA GLU A 211 -8.73 5.68 -2.30
C GLU A 211 -8.80 5.80 -3.83
N ALA A 212 -9.56 4.91 -4.46
CA ALA A 212 -9.69 4.84 -5.91
C ALA A 212 -10.17 6.13 -6.58
N PRO A 213 -11.14 6.90 -6.04
CA PRO A 213 -11.55 8.16 -6.65
C PRO A 213 -10.43 9.20 -6.81
N GLN A 214 -9.31 9.04 -6.10
CA GLN A 214 -8.14 9.91 -6.21
C GLN A 214 -7.28 9.59 -7.46
N VAL A 215 -7.38 8.38 -8.00
CA VAL A 215 -6.49 7.85 -9.04
C VAL A 215 -7.24 7.43 -10.30
N VAL A 216 -8.43 6.82 -10.15
CA VAL A 216 -9.26 6.32 -11.26
C VAL A 216 -10.63 6.97 -11.26
N GLN A 217 -11.13 7.26 -12.46
CA GLN A 217 -12.50 7.73 -12.65
C GLN A 217 -13.42 6.53 -12.85
N GLY A 218 -14.34 6.32 -11.92
CA GLY A 218 -15.33 5.24 -11.97
C GLY A 218 -14.86 4.00 -11.21
N LEU A 219 -15.61 3.63 -10.17
CA LEU A 219 -15.40 2.39 -9.43
C LEU A 219 -16.00 1.23 -10.22
N GLN A 220 -15.24 0.16 -10.36
CA GLN A 220 -15.75 -1.09 -10.92
C GLN A 220 -16.48 -1.86 -9.81
N VAL A 221 -17.75 -2.12 -10.04
CA VAL A 221 -18.58 -3.02 -9.23
C VAL A 221 -18.86 -4.24 -10.08
N ILE A 222 -18.50 -5.41 -9.58
CA ILE A 222 -18.57 -6.67 -10.32
C ILE A 222 -19.50 -7.61 -9.55
N PRO A 223 -20.54 -8.18 -10.19
CA PRO A 223 -21.30 -9.25 -9.56
C PRO A 223 -20.42 -10.50 -9.43
N VAL A 224 -20.45 -11.12 -8.27
CA VAL A 224 -19.71 -12.36 -7.98
C VAL A 224 -20.66 -13.38 -7.39
N GLU A 225 -20.56 -14.62 -7.84
CA GLU A 225 -21.27 -15.73 -7.21
C GLU A 225 -20.66 -15.98 -5.83
N ALA A 226 -21.50 -16.08 -4.81
CA ALA A 226 -21.08 -16.27 -3.43
C ALA A 226 -21.88 -17.40 -2.80
N ASN A 227 -21.25 -18.18 -1.93
CA ASN A 227 -21.92 -19.15 -1.08
C ASN A 227 -21.51 -18.89 0.37
N ALA A 228 -22.47 -18.56 1.23
CA ALA A 228 -22.25 -18.29 2.63
C ALA A 228 -23.10 -19.25 3.49
N VAL A 229 -22.43 -20.13 4.22
CA VAL A 229 -23.09 -21.20 4.98
C VAL A 229 -22.74 -21.10 6.45
N ALA A 230 -23.78 -21.11 7.29
CA ALA A 230 -23.63 -21.14 8.74
C ALA A 230 -23.19 -22.53 9.21
N LEU A 231 -22.34 -22.58 10.23
CA LEU A 231 -21.93 -23.83 10.86
C LEU A 231 -22.82 -24.13 12.07
N GLU A 232 -23.11 -25.42 12.26
CA GLU A 232 -24.02 -25.89 13.31
C GLU A 232 -23.48 -25.63 14.71
N LYS A 233 -22.16 -25.72 14.89
CA LYS A 233 -21.48 -25.45 16.16
C LYS A 233 -20.97 -24.02 16.17
N ARG A 234 -21.33 -23.29 17.21
CA ARG A 234 -20.90 -21.90 17.44
C ARG A 234 -20.23 -21.79 18.80
N SER A 235 -19.10 -21.09 18.84
CA SER A 235 -18.45 -20.63 20.06
C SER A 235 -17.53 -19.47 19.69
N THR A 236 -17.04 -18.73 20.68
CA THR A 236 -16.01 -17.69 20.48
C THR A 236 -14.67 -18.25 19.97
N GLU A 237 -14.48 -19.57 20.04
CA GLU A 237 -13.29 -20.28 19.58
C GLU A 237 -13.48 -20.95 18.20
N LEU A 238 -14.70 -20.96 17.67
CA LEU A 238 -15.06 -21.64 16.42
C LEU A 238 -15.61 -20.64 15.38
N GLU A 239 -15.29 -20.89 14.12
CA GLU A 239 -15.91 -20.18 13.01
C GLU A 239 -17.44 -20.35 13.04
N THR A 240 -18.16 -19.28 12.77
CA THR A 240 -19.63 -19.25 12.72
C THR A 240 -20.16 -19.65 11.36
N GLY A 241 -19.37 -19.44 10.31
CA GLY A 241 -19.75 -19.77 8.94
C GLY A 241 -18.55 -19.88 8.02
N ARG A 242 -18.82 -20.26 6.78
CA ARG A 242 -17.84 -20.27 5.69
C ARG A 242 -18.35 -19.46 4.52
N LEU A 243 -17.45 -18.72 3.89
CA LEU A 243 -17.70 -17.96 2.69
C LEU A 243 -16.89 -18.56 1.55
N ALA A 244 -17.54 -18.82 0.42
CA ALA A 244 -16.91 -19.09 -0.86
C ALA A 244 -17.31 -18.00 -1.86
N LEU A 245 -16.38 -17.57 -2.70
CA LEU A 245 -16.55 -16.53 -3.72
C LEU A 245 -16.02 -17.05 -5.06
N GLY A 246 -16.82 -16.88 -6.11
CA GLY A 246 -16.50 -17.34 -7.46
C GLY A 246 -15.58 -16.40 -8.24
N ASP A 247 -15.31 -16.82 -9.47
CA ASP A 247 -14.36 -16.18 -10.37
C ASP A 247 -14.81 -14.79 -10.82
N HIS A 248 -13.90 -13.82 -10.73
CA HIS A 248 -14.09 -12.46 -11.25
C HIS A 248 -12.74 -11.75 -11.45
N THR A 249 -12.76 -10.60 -12.13
CA THR A 249 -11.54 -9.87 -12.51
C THR A 249 -11.61 -8.38 -12.24
N PHE A 250 -10.58 -7.81 -11.62
CA PHE A 250 -10.42 -6.35 -11.51
C PHE A 250 -9.35 -5.83 -12.47
N SER A 251 -9.55 -4.63 -13.01
CA SER A 251 -8.45 -3.83 -13.58
C SER A 251 -7.93 -2.89 -12.50
N VAL A 252 -6.67 -3.05 -12.10
CA VAL A 252 -6.10 -2.29 -10.98
C VAL A 252 -4.82 -1.58 -11.44
N PRO A 253 -4.85 -0.24 -11.60
CA PRO A 253 -3.66 0.50 -11.99
C PRO A 253 -2.72 0.71 -10.79
N ILE A 254 -2.19 -0.40 -10.25
CA ILE A 254 -1.32 -0.44 -9.06
C ILE A 254 -0.13 0.50 -9.19
N GLY A 255 0.46 0.64 -10.38
CA GLY A 255 1.54 1.58 -10.63
C GLY A 255 1.12 3.04 -10.44
N SER A 256 -0.07 3.40 -10.90
CA SER A 256 -0.63 4.74 -10.67
C SER A 256 -0.90 5.01 -9.19
N PHE A 257 -1.43 4.03 -8.44
CA PHE A 257 -1.57 4.11 -6.98
C PHE A 257 -0.22 4.22 -6.27
N ALA A 258 0.80 3.48 -6.71
CA ALA A 258 2.13 3.49 -6.13
C ALA A 258 2.84 4.84 -6.37
N VAL A 259 2.65 5.48 -7.53
CA VAL A 259 3.15 6.85 -7.76
C VAL A 259 2.48 7.85 -6.82
N PHE A 260 1.16 7.74 -6.63
CA PHE A 260 0.45 8.60 -5.68
C PHE A 260 0.93 8.39 -4.24
N ALA A 261 1.09 7.13 -3.83
CA ALA A 261 1.63 6.75 -2.52
C ALA A 261 3.07 7.27 -2.33
N ALA A 262 3.92 7.21 -3.37
CA ALA A 262 5.28 7.77 -3.31
C ALA A 262 5.27 9.30 -3.12
N ASP A 263 4.36 10.02 -3.78
CA ASP A 263 4.20 11.46 -3.56
C ASP A 263 3.65 11.78 -2.16
N TRP A 264 2.77 10.93 -1.62
CA TRP A 264 2.28 11.05 -0.24
C TRP A 264 3.38 10.78 0.79
N LEU A 265 4.12 9.67 0.65
CA LEU A 265 5.30 9.37 1.46
C LEU A 265 6.28 10.55 1.46
N SER A 266 6.47 11.18 0.29
CA SER A 266 7.35 12.33 0.14
C SER A 266 6.87 13.56 0.94
N ARG A 267 5.56 13.82 0.96
CA ARG A 267 4.94 14.85 1.82
C ARG A 267 5.16 14.56 3.29
N GLU A 268 4.85 13.35 3.72
CA GLU A 268 4.87 12.98 5.14
C GLU A 268 6.30 12.95 5.71
N LYS A 269 7.24 12.38 4.96
CA LYS A 269 8.63 12.19 5.42
C LYS A 269 9.51 13.42 5.27
N PHE A 270 9.30 14.22 4.23
CA PHE A 270 10.21 15.31 3.86
C PHE A 270 9.57 16.70 3.90
N GLY A 271 8.27 16.78 4.23
CA GLY A 271 7.51 18.02 4.08
C GLY A 271 7.57 18.56 2.65
N ALA A 272 7.78 17.69 1.66
CA ALA A 272 7.94 18.04 0.26
C ALA A 272 6.60 18.01 -0.47
N ALA A 273 6.42 18.75 -1.55
CA ALA A 273 5.15 18.71 -2.29
C ALA A 273 4.87 17.33 -2.93
N ASP A 274 5.93 16.71 -3.46
CA ASP A 274 5.93 15.44 -4.17
C ASP A 274 7.33 14.77 -4.11
N LEU A 275 7.48 13.63 -4.80
CA LEU A 275 8.76 12.90 -4.88
C LEU A 275 9.89 13.73 -5.49
N ARG A 276 9.58 14.63 -6.44
CA ARG A 276 10.58 15.44 -7.11
C ARG A 276 11.12 16.54 -6.20
N ASP A 277 10.23 17.19 -5.46
CA ASP A 277 10.59 18.17 -4.45
C ASP A 277 11.38 17.51 -3.30
N ALA A 278 11.00 16.30 -2.86
CA ALA A 278 11.73 15.56 -1.84
C ALA A 278 13.18 15.29 -2.25
N ILE A 279 13.41 14.76 -3.45
CA ILE A 279 14.76 14.52 -3.98
C ILE A 279 15.52 15.84 -4.18
N GLY A 280 14.83 16.90 -4.63
CA GLY A 280 15.42 18.23 -4.78
C GLY A 280 15.88 18.87 -3.46
N LYS A 281 15.20 18.59 -2.35
CA LYS A 281 15.64 19.05 -1.01
C LYS A 281 16.86 18.30 -0.50
N VAL A 282 17.02 17.04 -0.90
CA VAL A 282 18.20 16.23 -0.55
C VAL A 282 19.41 16.61 -1.41
N ILE A 283 19.18 16.95 -2.68
CA ILE A 283 20.23 17.28 -3.66
C ILE A 283 20.18 18.77 -3.96
N ASP A 284 21.00 19.53 -3.23
CA ASP A 284 21.20 20.95 -3.50
C ASP A 284 22.02 21.14 -4.79
N CYS A 285 21.32 21.18 -5.93
CA CYS A 285 21.92 21.36 -7.24
C CYS A 285 22.77 22.63 -7.34
N LYS A 286 22.42 23.69 -6.60
CA LYS A 286 23.17 24.95 -6.61
C LYS A 286 24.47 24.82 -5.84
N ALA A 287 24.42 24.26 -4.62
CA ALA A 287 25.64 23.99 -3.84
C ALA A 287 26.55 22.98 -4.55
N MET A 288 25.97 21.97 -5.19
CA MET A 288 26.71 21.00 -6.00
C MET A 288 27.41 21.70 -7.16
N ALA A 289 26.68 22.50 -7.95
CA ALA A 289 27.23 23.23 -9.08
C ALA A 289 28.36 24.18 -8.65
N LEU A 290 28.17 24.96 -7.58
CA LEU A 290 29.17 25.86 -7.02
C LEU A 290 30.42 25.11 -6.54
N ALA A 291 30.24 23.94 -5.91
CA ALA A 291 31.34 23.15 -5.39
C ALA A 291 32.16 22.48 -6.51
N VAL A 292 31.51 22.07 -7.60
CA VAL A 292 32.16 21.45 -8.76
C VAL A 292 32.80 22.52 -9.66
N SER A 293 32.14 23.66 -9.89
CA SER A 293 32.65 24.75 -10.74
C SER A 293 33.97 25.33 -10.23
N LYS A 294 34.13 25.40 -8.90
CA LYS A 294 35.36 25.87 -8.22
C LYS A 294 36.51 24.88 -8.25
N ARG A 295 36.34 23.67 -8.80
CA ARG A 295 37.43 22.70 -8.92
C ARG A 295 38.31 23.06 -10.10
N CYS A 296 39.62 23.03 -9.85
CA CYS A 296 40.62 23.18 -10.89
C CYS A 296 41.56 21.96 -10.85
N ILE A 297 41.94 21.51 -12.02
CA ILE A 297 42.91 20.44 -12.21
C ILE A 297 44.21 21.11 -12.65
N ASP A 298 45.33 20.63 -12.08
CA ASP A 298 46.67 21.04 -12.46
C ASP A 298 47.21 19.96 -13.43
N PRO A 299 46.98 20.08 -14.75
CA PRO A 299 47.53 19.12 -15.70
C PRO A 299 49.06 19.18 -15.68
N VAL A 300 49.71 18.11 -16.17
CA VAL A 300 51.15 18.11 -16.40
C VAL A 300 51.47 19.11 -17.54
N GLY A 301 51.69 20.38 -17.21
CA GLY A 301 51.95 21.47 -18.16
C GLY A 301 51.64 22.86 -17.57
N PRO A 302 51.92 23.96 -18.31
CA PRO A 302 51.60 25.30 -17.85
C PRO A 302 50.10 25.59 -17.97
N GLY A 303 49.42 25.75 -16.83
CA GLY A 303 48.07 26.32 -16.75
C GLY A 303 47.10 25.45 -15.95
N LYS A 304 46.32 26.08 -15.07
CA LYS A 304 45.21 25.42 -14.36
C LYS A 304 43.97 25.42 -15.22
N ILE A 305 43.34 24.26 -15.36
CA ILE A 305 42.04 24.13 -16.03
C ILE A 305 40.98 24.05 -14.94
N CYS A 306 40.15 25.07 -14.82
CA CYS A 306 39.02 25.10 -13.91
C CYS A 306 37.74 24.70 -14.65
N VAL A 307 36.78 24.12 -13.94
CA VAL A 307 35.52 23.71 -14.55
C VAL A 307 34.69 24.94 -14.96
N ASP A 308 34.54 25.95 -14.10
CA ASP A 308 33.92 27.27 -14.37
C ASP A 308 32.57 27.26 -15.14
N HIS A 309 31.78 26.20 -14.98
CA HIS A 309 30.48 25.99 -15.64
C HIS A 309 29.34 25.85 -14.63
N GLU A 310 29.29 26.73 -13.62
CA GLU A 310 28.32 26.63 -12.51
C GLU A 310 26.87 26.57 -13.01
N ARG A 311 26.47 27.46 -13.92
CA ARG A 311 25.09 27.53 -14.40
C ARG A 311 24.70 26.28 -15.19
N GLU A 312 25.58 25.79 -16.05
CA GLU A 312 25.35 24.59 -16.85
C GLU A 312 25.29 23.34 -15.95
N LEU A 313 26.13 23.25 -14.93
CA LEU A 313 26.11 22.17 -13.94
C LEU A 313 24.85 22.19 -13.08
N GLU A 314 24.40 23.37 -12.63
CA GLU A 314 23.14 23.51 -11.88
C GLU A 314 21.95 23.08 -12.74
N ASN A 315 21.93 23.53 -14.00
CA ASN A 315 20.87 23.17 -14.94
C ASN A 315 20.89 21.67 -15.25
N MET A 316 22.06 21.09 -15.50
CA MET A 316 22.21 19.64 -15.71
C MET A 316 21.67 18.86 -14.51
N CYS A 317 21.99 19.29 -13.28
CA CYS A 317 21.48 18.65 -12.07
C CYS A 317 19.96 18.71 -12.01
N LYS A 318 19.36 19.91 -12.17
CA LYS A 318 17.90 20.07 -12.10
C LYS A 318 17.17 19.22 -13.14
N VAL A 319 17.60 19.31 -14.40
CA VAL A 319 17.00 18.54 -15.49
C VAL A 319 17.24 17.04 -15.29
N GLY A 320 18.42 16.64 -14.80
CA GLY A 320 18.73 15.25 -14.47
C GLY A 320 17.80 14.68 -13.40
N LEU A 321 17.52 15.45 -12.35
CA LEU A 321 16.55 15.04 -11.32
C LEU A 321 15.11 14.97 -11.87
N ASP A 322 14.73 15.89 -12.76
CA ASP A 322 13.40 15.85 -13.41
C ASP A 322 13.26 14.57 -14.25
N VAL A 323 14.27 14.24 -15.06
CA VAL A 323 14.30 13.02 -15.87
C VAL A 323 14.35 11.76 -15.00
N LEU A 324 15.13 11.76 -13.92
CA LEU A 324 15.18 10.65 -12.97
C LEU A 324 13.79 10.36 -12.39
N VAL A 325 13.10 11.39 -11.87
CA VAL A 325 11.78 11.21 -11.27
C VAL A 325 10.73 10.85 -12.31
N SER A 326 10.79 11.45 -13.50
CA SER A 326 9.89 11.09 -14.60
C SER A 326 10.06 9.63 -15.02
N THR A 327 11.30 9.18 -15.16
CA THR A 327 11.63 7.78 -15.49
C THR A 327 11.15 6.85 -14.39
N LEU A 328 11.43 7.18 -13.13
CA LEU A 328 10.99 6.41 -11.96
C LEU A 328 9.46 6.28 -11.94
N LYS A 329 8.72 7.38 -12.04
CA LYS A 329 7.25 7.36 -12.08
C LYS A 329 6.73 6.58 -13.29
N SER A 330 7.38 6.69 -14.45
CA SER A 330 7.00 5.93 -15.63
C SER A 330 7.23 4.42 -15.46
N GLN A 331 8.32 4.00 -14.83
CA GLN A 331 8.59 2.58 -14.57
C GLN A 331 7.63 2.03 -13.52
N ILE A 332 7.36 2.78 -12.45
CA ILE A 332 6.35 2.40 -11.45
C ILE A 332 4.97 2.27 -12.11
N LYS A 333 4.57 3.17 -13.01
CA LYS A 333 3.30 3.07 -13.75
C LYS A 333 3.20 1.84 -14.65
N ARG A 334 4.32 1.27 -15.11
CA ARG A 334 4.31 0.01 -15.87
C ARG A 334 3.94 -1.20 -15.01
N LEU A 335 3.84 -1.03 -13.69
CA LEU A 335 3.31 -2.02 -12.76
C LEU A 335 1.77 -2.06 -12.74
N ASP A 336 1.09 -1.21 -13.51
CA ASP A 336 -0.37 -1.28 -13.67
C ASP A 336 -0.77 -2.69 -14.13
N LEU A 337 -1.67 -3.31 -13.37
CA LEU A 337 -2.14 -4.66 -13.61
C LEU A 337 -3.40 -4.56 -14.47
N PRO A 338 -3.34 -4.87 -15.77
CA PRO A 338 -4.49 -4.71 -16.65
C PRO A 338 -5.65 -5.64 -16.22
N ILE A 339 -5.30 -6.84 -15.74
CA ILE A 339 -6.26 -7.84 -15.26
C ILE A 339 -5.64 -8.57 -14.07
N LEU A 340 -6.31 -8.45 -12.93
CA LEU A 340 -6.14 -9.29 -11.75
C LEU A 340 -7.37 -10.21 -11.67
N ARG A 341 -7.17 -11.51 -11.85
CA ARG A 341 -8.24 -12.52 -11.74
C ARG A 341 -8.20 -13.14 -10.35
N LEU A 342 -9.38 -13.23 -9.72
CA LEU A 342 -9.61 -13.86 -8.43
C LEU A 342 -10.56 -15.04 -8.70
N GLU A 343 -10.03 -16.26 -8.82
CA GLU A 343 -10.79 -17.41 -9.33
C GLU A 343 -11.61 -18.12 -8.23
N ASP A 344 -10.97 -18.48 -7.11
CA ASP A 344 -11.61 -19.22 -6.01
C ASP A 344 -11.27 -18.57 -4.67
N GLY A 345 -12.22 -17.82 -4.12
CA GLY A 345 -12.10 -17.18 -2.80
C GLY A 345 -12.72 -18.02 -1.71
N GLN A 346 -12.03 -18.20 -0.58
CA GLN A 346 -12.60 -18.85 0.60
C GLN A 346 -12.21 -18.11 1.87
N ALA A 347 -13.12 -18.01 2.85
CA ALA A 347 -12.84 -17.43 4.16
C ALA A 347 -13.67 -18.04 5.29
N GLN A 348 -13.19 -17.87 6.52
CA GLN A 348 -13.91 -18.18 7.75
C GLN A 348 -14.70 -16.96 8.20
N MET A 349 -15.96 -17.16 8.61
CA MET A 349 -16.85 -16.11 9.10
C MET A 349 -16.96 -16.17 10.63
N TRP A 350 -16.87 -15.02 11.30
CA TRP A 350 -16.89 -14.93 12.76
C TRP A 350 -17.94 -13.94 13.26
N ASP A 351 -18.81 -14.41 14.14
CA ASP A 351 -19.79 -13.63 14.92
C ASP A 351 -19.15 -13.00 16.16
N ALA A 352 -18.08 -12.24 15.91
CA ALA A 352 -17.41 -11.44 16.92
C ALA A 352 -16.50 -10.43 16.21
N PRO A 353 -16.53 -9.14 16.60
CA PRO A 353 -15.65 -8.14 15.99
C PRO A 353 -14.17 -8.40 16.33
N THR A 354 -13.92 -9.02 17.49
CA THR A 354 -12.59 -9.43 17.96
C THR A 354 -12.66 -10.78 18.67
N GLU A 355 -11.53 -11.47 18.76
CA GLU A 355 -11.43 -12.74 19.50
C GLU A 355 -11.89 -12.58 20.96
N GLY A 356 -12.81 -13.43 21.40
CA GLY A 356 -13.37 -13.40 22.75
C GLY A 356 -14.45 -12.34 23.02
N ALA A 357 -14.85 -11.53 22.04
CA ALA A 357 -16.01 -10.64 22.19
C ALA A 357 -17.32 -11.46 22.30
N PRO A 358 -18.36 -10.91 22.95
CA PRO A 358 -19.66 -11.57 23.01
C PRO A 358 -20.24 -11.79 21.61
N LEU A 359 -20.89 -12.94 21.41
CA LEU A 359 -21.63 -13.26 20.20
C LEU A 359 -22.92 -12.44 20.15
N ASP A 360 -23.29 -11.88 19.00
CA ASP A 360 -24.56 -11.15 18.82
C ASP A 360 -25.42 -11.69 17.66
N ALA A 361 -24.99 -12.81 17.09
CA ALA A 361 -25.54 -13.45 15.91
C ALA A 361 -25.36 -12.64 14.63
N VAL A 362 -24.34 -11.78 14.56
CA VAL A 362 -23.98 -11.04 13.35
C VAL A 362 -22.53 -11.32 13.02
N VAL A 363 -22.26 -11.83 11.81
CA VAL A 363 -20.88 -12.01 11.38
C VAL A 363 -20.23 -10.67 11.11
N ASP A 364 -19.30 -10.29 11.97
CA ASP A 364 -18.56 -9.03 11.91
C ASP A 364 -17.21 -9.14 11.21
N ARG A 365 -16.66 -10.34 11.07
CA ARG A 365 -15.29 -10.54 10.62
C ARG A 365 -15.14 -11.74 9.68
N LEU A 366 -14.31 -11.56 8.66
CA LEU A 366 -13.83 -12.60 7.77
C LEU A 366 -12.33 -12.81 8.01
N ASP A 367 -11.91 -14.04 8.29
CA ASP A 367 -10.52 -14.40 8.59
C ASP A 367 -10.04 -15.59 7.78
N LYS A 368 -8.71 -15.74 7.74
CA LYS A 368 -8.00 -16.80 6.98
C LYS A 368 -8.49 -16.89 5.53
N GLY A 369 -8.85 -15.74 4.97
CA GLY A 369 -9.28 -15.64 3.59
C GLY A 369 -8.11 -15.93 2.66
N TYR A 370 -8.36 -16.64 1.56
CA TYR A 370 -7.39 -16.82 0.48
C TYR A 370 -8.09 -16.85 -0.87
N TRP A 371 -7.34 -16.45 -1.90
CA TRP A 371 -7.74 -16.54 -3.29
C TRP A 371 -6.74 -17.39 -4.07
N THR A 372 -7.24 -18.15 -5.03
CA THR A 372 -6.45 -18.53 -6.21
C THR A 372 -6.43 -17.33 -7.16
N SER A 373 -5.36 -16.52 -7.11
CA SER A 373 -5.24 -15.30 -7.90
C SER A 373 -4.28 -15.44 -9.07
N PHE A 374 -4.57 -14.75 -10.17
CA PHE A 374 -3.70 -14.68 -11.33
C PHE A 374 -3.48 -13.24 -11.77
N ILE A 375 -2.23 -12.92 -12.11
CA ILE A 375 -1.85 -11.64 -12.71
C ILE A 375 -1.39 -11.90 -14.13
N ARG A 376 -1.90 -11.11 -15.08
CA ARG A 376 -1.43 -11.15 -16.46
C ARG A 376 -0.14 -10.35 -16.63
N VAL A 377 0.93 -11.02 -17.05
CA VAL A 377 2.23 -10.40 -17.39
C VAL A 377 2.52 -10.69 -18.86
N GLY A 378 2.44 -9.66 -19.71
CA GLY A 378 2.47 -9.85 -21.15
C GLY A 378 1.25 -10.67 -21.62
N SER A 379 1.50 -11.83 -22.21
CA SER A 379 0.45 -12.77 -22.65
C SER A 379 0.20 -13.93 -21.68
N GLU A 380 0.97 -14.04 -20.60
CA GLU A 380 0.91 -15.16 -19.67
C GLU A 380 0.17 -14.76 -18.38
N GLU A 381 -0.65 -15.68 -17.86
CA GLU A 381 -1.21 -15.57 -16.52
C GLU A 381 -0.30 -16.28 -15.53
N LYS A 382 0.11 -15.57 -14.49
CA LYS A 382 1.00 -16.09 -13.47
C LYS A 382 0.25 -16.13 -12.13
N PRO A 383 0.27 -17.28 -11.43
CA PRO A 383 -0.42 -17.42 -10.16
C PRO A 383 0.25 -16.56 -9.09
N VAL A 384 -0.55 -15.93 -8.24
CA VAL A 384 -0.11 -15.16 -7.09
C VAL A 384 -0.85 -15.62 -5.87
N LEU A 385 -0.11 -15.91 -4.81
CA LEU A 385 -0.72 -16.15 -3.52
C LEU A 385 -1.25 -14.82 -2.99
N SER A 386 -2.55 -14.78 -2.71
CA SER A 386 -3.15 -13.65 -2.00
C SER A 386 -4.06 -14.15 -0.90
N SER A 387 -3.88 -13.59 0.28
CA SER A 387 -4.77 -13.77 1.42
C SER A 387 -5.70 -12.57 1.54
N PHE A 388 -6.80 -12.71 2.26
CA PHE A 388 -7.62 -11.57 2.64
C PHE A 388 -8.20 -11.72 4.05
N THR A 389 -8.47 -10.57 4.65
CA THR A 389 -9.33 -10.45 5.83
C THR A 389 -10.47 -9.50 5.50
N GLY A 390 -11.54 -9.53 6.28
CA GLY A 390 -12.68 -8.65 6.09
C GLY A 390 -13.29 -8.20 7.40
N VAL A 391 -13.83 -7.00 7.40
CA VAL A 391 -14.60 -6.45 8.52
C VAL A 391 -15.94 -5.96 8.02
N ARG A 392 -17.01 -6.23 8.76
CA ARG A 392 -18.35 -5.73 8.45
C ARG A 392 -18.36 -4.20 8.58
N VAL A 393 -19.06 -3.51 7.69
CA VAL A 393 -19.18 -2.05 7.68
C VAL A 393 -20.63 -1.61 7.48
N GLY A 394 -21.01 -0.49 8.09
CA GLY A 394 -22.32 0.17 7.87
C GLY A 394 -23.49 -0.33 8.72
N ASP A 395 -23.41 -1.53 9.29
CA ASP A 395 -24.50 -2.12 10.08
C ASP A 395 -24.28 -2.08 11.61
N TYR A 396 -23.22 -1.44 12.09
CA TYR A 396 -23.00 -1.27 13.53
C TYR A 396 -24.08 -0.36 14.13
N ALA A 397 -25.17 -0.95 14.61
CA ALA A 397 -25.81 -0.40 15.78
C ALA A 397 -24.80 -0.58 16.91
N PRO A 398 -24.30 0.50 17.56
CA PRO A 398 -23.45 0.32 18.73
C PRO A 398 -24.19 -0.59 19.72
N PRO A 399 -23.53 -1.58 20.35
CA PRO A 399 -24.19 -2.44 21.31
C PRO A 399 -24.89 -1.56 22.33
N ALA A 400 -26.18 -1.82 22.55
CA ALA A 400 -26.93 -1.11 23.58
C ALA A 400 -26.17 -1.29 24.89
N VAL A 401 -25.62 -0.19 25.41
CA VAL A 401 -24.94 -0.18 26.71
C VAL A 401 -25.97 -0.65 27.74
N PRO A 402 -25.65 -1.64 28.59
CA PRO A 402 -26.59 -2.20 29.56
C PRO A 402 -27.16 -1.18 30.55
#